data_AF-A0A3R5XTD7-F1
#
_entry.id   AF-A0A3R5XTD7-F1
#
_cell.length_a   1.000
_cell.length_b   1.000
_cell.length_c   1.000
_cell.angle_alpha   90.00
_cell.angle_beta   90.00
_cell.angle_gamma   90.00
#
_symmetry.space_group_name_H-M   'P 1'
#
loop_
_entity.id
_entity.type
_entity.pdbx_description
1 polymer ?
#
loop_
_entity_poly.entity_id
_entity_poly.type
_entity_poly.pdbx_seq_one_letter_code
_entity_poly.pdbx_strand_id
1 'polypeptide(L)'
;MLLSDNGPCYITKELKDYLMNTYGIRHIHGKPLHPQTQGKIERYHRSMKNVVKLHHYYAPEQLERAIDKFVQYYNSQRYHEALNNLTPEDVYLGRQDRILKLRKQVKINTLNQRKLNYCFGLI
;
A
#
# COMPACT_ATOMS: atom_id res chain seq x y z
N MET A 1 13.05 9.70 6.10
CA MET A 1 13.81 9.92 4.85
C MET A 1 12.83 9.99 3.71
N LEU A 2 12.84 11.06 2.92
CA LEU A 2 11.95 11.27 1.77
C LEU A 2 12.76 11.13 0.48
N LEU A 3 12.27 10.32 -0.46
CA LEU A 3 12.85 10.19 -1.79
C LEU A 3 11.92 10.88 -2.79
N SER A 4 12.42 11.87 -3.52
CA SER A 4 11.68 12.54 -4.59
C SER A 4 12.40 12.43 -5.93
N ASP A 5 11.66 12.74 -6.99
CA ASP A 5 12.25 12.97 -8.30
C ASP A 5 13.01 14.32 -8.33
N ASN A 6 13.63 14.58 -9.48
CA ASN A 6 14.32 15.84 -9.77
C ASN A 6 13.36 16.84 -10.44
N GLY A 7 12.06 16.77 -10.14
CA GLY A 7 11.14 17.81 -10.56
C GLY A 7 11.55 19.15 -9.94
N PRO A 8 11.44 20.29 -10.65
CA PRO A 8 11.86 21.59 -10.15
C PRO A 8 11.21 21.96 -8.79
N CYS A 9 9.97 21.50 -8.55
CA CYS A 9 9.26 21.68 -7.28
C CYS A 9 9.92 20.96 -6.09
N TYR A 10 10.74 19.94 -6.34
CA TYR A 10 11.40 19.12 -5.32
C TYR A 10 12.93 19.34 -5.26
N ILE A 11 13.47 20.26 -6.07
CA ILE A 11 14.89 20.62 -6.05
C ILE A 11 15.16 21.83 -5.13
N THR A 12 14.12 22.53 -4.69
CA THR A 12 14.28 23.77 -3.92
C THR A 12 14.99 23.49 -2.59
N LYS A 13 16.01 24.31 -2.31
CA LYS A 13 16.80 24.23 -1.08
C LYS A 13 15.91 24.46 0.16
N GLU A 14 14.91 25.33 0.03
CA GLU A 14 13.91 25.62 1.06
C GLU A 14 13.14 24.38 1.53
N LEU A 15 12.70 23.51 0.60
CA LEU A 15 11.99 22.29 0.96
C LEU A 15 12.89 21.33 1.74
N LYS A 16 14.15 21.19 1.30
CA LYS A 16 15.15 20.35 1.96
C LYS A 16 15.46 20.86 3.37
N ASP A 17 15.65 22.16 3.52
CA ASP A 17 15.96 22.79 4.80
C ASP A 17 14.77 22.72 5.75
N TYR A 18 13.54 22.93 5.25
CA TYR A 18 12.31 22.77 6.05
C TYR A 18 12.13 21.34 6.57
N LEU A 19 12.30 20.33 5.70
CA LEU A 19 12.16 18.92 6.08
C LEU A 19 13.21 18.48 7.10
N MET A 20 14.45 18.94 6.95
CA MET A 20 15.53 18.62 7.89
C MET A 20 15.34 19.35 9.22
N ASN A 21 15.13 20.66 9.20
CA ASN A 21 15.13 21.49 10.40
C ASN A 21 13.85 21.30 11.23
N THR A 22 12.71 21.04 10.60
CA THR A 22 11.42 20.92 11.29
C THR A 22 11.11 19.49 11.70
N TYR A 23 11.42 18.51 10.83
CA TYR A 23 11.01 17.12 11.02
C TYR A 23 12.18 16.13 11.13
N GLY A 24 13.44 16.59 11.03
CA GLY A 24 14.61 15.71 11.01
C GLY A 24 14.63 14.76 9.80
N ILE A 25 13.87 15.04 8.75
CA ILE A 25 13.72 14.15 7.60
C ILE A 25 14.82 14.45 6.59
N ARG A 26 15.75 13.49 6.44
CA ARG A 26 16.72 13.52 5.34
C ARG A 26 16.01 13.38 4.00
N HIS A 27 16.19 14.36 3.14
CA HIS A 27 15.73 14.35 1.75
C HIS A 27 16.81 13.77 0.84
N ILE A 28 16.44 12.81 0.00
CA ILE A 28 17.33 12.14 -0.96
C ILE A 28 16.73 12.30 -2.36
N HIS A 29 17.58 12.65 -3.32
CA HIS A 29 17.23 12.68 -4.73
C HIS A 29 17.56 11.36 -5.40
N GLY A 30 16.65 10.86 -6.22
CA GLY A 30 16.96 9.72 -7.09
C GLY A 30 18.11 10.07 -8.04
N LYS A 31 19.03 9.11 -8.28
CA LYS A 31 20.07 9.27 -9.29
C LYS A 31 19.42 9.63 -10.64
N PRO A 32 19.93 10.62 -11.40
CA PRO A 32 19.38 10.96 -12.70
C PRO A 32 19.24 9.71 -13.58
N LEU A 33 18.13 9.58 -14.30
CA LEU A 33 17.85 8.47 -15.22
C LEU A 33 17.76 7.06 -14.57
N HIS A 34 17.33 6.97 -13.30
CA HIS A 34 17.12 5.69 -12.62
C HIS A 34 15.62 5.38 -12.39
N PRO A 35 14.85 5.01 -13.43
CA PRO A 35 13.39 4.79 -13.33
C PRO A 35 13.00 3.67 -12.35
N GLN A 36 13.92 2.74 -12.05
CA GLN A 36 13.68 1.67 -11.07
C GLN A 36 13.43 2.22 -9.65
N THR A 37 14.00 3.37 -9.29
CA THR A 37 13.84 3.93 -7.94
C THR A 37 12.44 4.53 -7.72
N GLN A 38 11.74 4.86 -8.81
CA GLN A 38 10.38 5.44 -8.78
C GLN A 38 9.30 4.44 -9.22
N GLY A 39 9.67 3.22 -9.63
CA GLY A 39 8.71 2.22 -10.11
C GLY A 39 7.59 1.88 -9.12
N LYS A 40 7.81 2.03 -7.80
CA LYS A 40 6.76 1.86 -6.78
C LYS A 40 5.67 2.92 -6.89
N ILE A 41 6.04 4.21 -6.97
CA ILE A 41 5.07 5.30 -7.06
C ILE A 41 4.40 5.32 -8.44
N GLU A 42 5.14 4.99 -9.50
CA GLU A 42 4.57 4.83 -10.84
C GLU A 42 3.54 3.70 -10.90
N ARG A 43 3.83 2.54 -10.30
CA ARG A 43 2.89 1.42 -10.21
C ARG A 43 1.67 1.79 -9.38
N TYR A 44 1.84 2.53 -8.29
CA TYR A 44 0.74 3.05 -7.48
C TYR A 44 -0.18 3.96 -8.30
N HIS A 45 0.39 4.98 -8.97
CA HIS A 45 -0.37 5.89 -9.82
C HIS A 45 -1.07 5.18 -10.99
N ARG A 46 -0.43 4.17 -11.59
CA ARG A 46 -1.07 3.33 -12.62
C ARG A 46 -2.29 2.60 -12.06
N SER A 47 -2.15 1.99 -10.88
CA SER A 47 -3.24 1.26 -10.21
C SER A 47 -4.42 2.18 -9.88
N MET A 48 -4.14 3.39 -9.38
CA MET A 48 -5.15 4.41 -9.12
C MET A 48 -5.88 4.83 -10.40
N LYS A 49 -5.13 5.17 -11.45
CA LYS A 49 -5.71 5.59 -12.74
C LYS A 49 -6.59 4.50 -13.35
N ASN A 50 -6.22 3.22 -13.22
CA ASN A 50 -7.02 2.10 -13.72
C ASN A 50 -8.38 1.95 -13.04
N VAL A 51 -8.53 2.45 -11.80
CA VAL A 51 -9.81 2.44 -11.08
C VAL A 51 -10.58 3.72 -11.35
N VAL A 52 -9.93 4.87 -11.18
CA VAL A 52 -10.58 6.18 -11.26
C VAL A 52 -11.11 6.45 -12.67
N LYS A 53 -10.39 6.04 -13.72
CA LYS A 53 -10.80 6.26 -15.13
C LYS A 53 -11.99 5.40 -15.58
N LEU A 54 -12.47 4.47 -14.76
CA LEU A 54 -13.65 3.66 -15.09
C LEU A 54 -14.95 4.47 -14.99
N HIS A 55 -14.91 5.64 -14.36
CA HIS A 55 -16.07 6.50 -14.15
C HIS A 55 -15.86 7.88 -14.78
N HIS A 56 -16.96 8.52 -15.15
CA HIS A 56 -16.98 9.94 -15.52
C HIS A 56 -17.28 10.78 -14.29
N TYR A 57 -16.56 11.90 -14.15
CA TYR A 57 -16.75 12.87 -13.07
C TYR A 57 -17.18 14.19 -13.69
N TYR A 58 -18.24 14.78 -13.14
CA TYR A 58 -18.81 16.03 -13.65
C TYR A 58 -18.41 17.24 -12.82
N ALA A 59 -17.70 17.02 -11.71
CA ALA A 59 -17.15 18.06 -10.86
C ALA A 59 -15.84 17.58 -10.18
N PRO A 60 -14.88 18.47 -9.89
CA PRO A 60 -13.61 18.11 -9.26
C PRO A 60 -13.77 17.37 -7.92
N GLU A 61 -14.76 17.74 -7.11
CA GLU A 61 -15.02 17.15 -5.80
C GLU A 61 -15.42 15.67 -5.91
N GLN A 62 -16.04 15.27 -7.03
CA GLN A 62 -16.36 13.87 -7.29
C GLN A 62 -15.10 13.04 -7.55
N LEU A 63 -14.14 13.62 -8.28
CA LEU A 63 -12.85 13.00 -8.56
C LEU A 63 -12.03 12.87 -7.27
N GLU A 64 -11.97 13.92 -6.44
CA GLU A 64 -11.30 13.89 -5.14
C GLU A 64 -11.85 12.78 -4.26
N ARG A 65 -13.18 12.69 -4.10
CA ARG A 65 -13.83 11.61 -3.34
C ARG A 65 -13.52 10.22 -3.90
N ALA A 66 -13.42 10.08 -5.22
CA ALA A 66 -13.08 8.80 -5.84
C ALA A 66 -11.61 8.41 -5.58
N ILE A 67 -10.71 9.39 -5.60
CA ILE A 67 -9.30 9.20 -5.23
C ILE A 67 -9.22 8.80 -3.75
N ASP A 68 -9.90 9.50 -2.84
CA ASP A 68 -9.91 9.16 -1.41
C ASP A 68 -10.40 7.74 -1.15
N LYS A 69 -11.50 7.34 -1.81
CA LYS A 69 -11.99 5.95 -1.76
C LYS A 69 -10.95 4.96 -2.25
N PHE A 70 -10.24 5.28 -3.35
CA PHE A 70 -9.17 4.43 -3.84
C PHE A 70 -8.02 4.33 -2.82
N VAL A 71 -7.59 5.43 -2.21
CA VAL A 71 -6.52 5.45 -1.19
C VAL A 71 -6.91 4.57 -0.01
N GLN A 72 -8.12 4.74 0.52
CA GLN A 72 -8.63 3.93 1.63
C GLN A 72 -8.63 2.45 1.27
N TYR A 73 -9.21 2.10 0.11
CA TYR A 73 -9.24 0.71 -0.37
C TYR A 73 -7.83 0.14 -0.53
N TYR A 74 -6.92 0.86 -1.20
CA TYR A 74 -5.57 0.39 -1.49
C TYR A 74 -4.76 0.12 -0.21
N ASN A 75 -4.90 0.98 0.80
CA ASN A 75 -4.13 0.91 2.04
C ASN A 75 -4.71 -0.07 3.07
N SER A 76 -6.03 -0.14 3.20
CA SER A 76 -6.68 -0.84 4.32
C SER A 76 -7.44 -2.11 3.94
N GLN A 77 -7.74 -2.33 2.65
CA GLN A 77 -8.59 -3.44 2.21
C GLN A 77 -7.93 -4.32 1.16
N ARG A 78 -7.16 -3.74 0.23
CA ARG A 78 -6.51 -4.48 -0.84
C ARG A 78 -5.36 -5.32 -0.28
N TYR A 79 -5.44 -6.64 -0.47
CA TYR A 79 -4.32 -7.53 -0.23
C TYR A 79 -3.29 -7.44 -1.36
N HIS A 80 -2.01 -7.46 -0.97
CA HIS A 80 -0.89 -7.44 -1.91
C HIS A 80 -0.08 -8.72 -1.77
N GLU A 81 0.11 -9.44 -2.86
CA GLU A 81 0.86 -10.70 -2.87
C GLU A 81 2.31 -10.51 -2.41
N ALA A 82 2.94 -9.41 -2.84
CA ALA A 82 4.28 -9.01 -2.41
C ALA A 82 4.39 -8.75 -0.89
N LEU A 83 3.26 -8.62 -0.18
CA LEU A 83 3.16 -8.43 1.27
C LEU A 83 2.57 -9.66 1.97
N ASN A 84 2.70 -10.87 1.40
CA ASN A 84 2.09 -12.09 1.94
C ASN A 84 0.56 -11.98 2.11
N ASN A 85 -0.11 -11.31 1.16
CA ASN A 85 -1.53 -11.00 1.22
C ASN A 85 -1.92 -10.25 2.48
N LEU A 86 -1.08 -9.32 2.92
CA LEU A 86 -1.40 -8.31 3.92
C LEU A 86 -1.74 -6.99 3.22
N THR A 87 -2.42 -6.11 3.94
CA THR A 87 -2.67 -4.74 3.49
C THR A 87 -1.44 -3.86 3.80
N PRO A 88 -1.20 -2.78 3.04
CA PRO A 88 -0.11 -1.86 3.35
C PRO A 88 -0.20 -1.29 4.76
N GLU A 89 -1.41 -1.02 5.25
CA GLU A 89 -1.65 -0.54 6.61
C GLU A 89 -1.21 -1.57 7.67
N ASP A 90 -1.52 -2.86 7.49
CA ASP A 90 -1.08 -3.92 8.41
C ASP A 90 0.44 -4.03 8.51
N VAL A 91 1.11 -3.85 7.37
CA VAL A 91 2.57 -3.83 7.30
C VAL A 91 3.12 -2.61 8.01
N TYR A 92 2.56 -1.44 7.72
CA TYR A 92 3.00 -0.18 8.32
C TYR A 92 2.83 -0.16 9.84
N LEU A 93 1.73 -0.70 10.35
CA LEU A 93 1.43 -0.80 11.78
C LEU A 93 2.12 -1.99 12.47
N GLY A 94 2.95 -2.77 11.77
CA GLY A 94 3.67 -3.90 12.34
C GLY A 94 2.77 -5.07 12.78
N ARG A 95 1.55 -5.18 12.25
CA ARG A 95 0.56 -6.23 12.61
C ARG A 95 0.83 -7.57 11.92
N GLN A 96 1.87 -7.64 11.10
CA GLN A 96 2.15 -8.71 10.14
C GLN A 96 2.24 -10.08 10.82
N ASP A 97 3.15 -10.22 11.80
CA ASP A 97 3.42 -11.51 12.46
C ASP A 97 2.19 -12.05 13.17
N ARG A 98 1.43 -11.16 13.83
CA ARG A 98 0.18 -11.52 14.50
C ARG A 98 -0.82 -12.08 13.50
N ILE A 99 -1.05 -11.40 12.38
CA ILE A 99 -2.02 -11.81 11.36
C ILE A 99 -1.60 -13.14 10.73
N LEU A 100 -0.32 -13.30 10.37
CA LEU A 100 0.20 -14.52 9.76
C LEU A 100 0.13 -15.73 10.72
N LYS A 101 0.42 -15.52 12.01
CA LYS A 101 0.28 -16.56 13.05
C LYS A 101 -1.18 -17.00 13.20
N LEU A 102 -2.12 -16.05 13.26
CA LEU A 102 -3.54 -16.34 13.32
C LEU A 102 -4.02 -17.13 12.09
N ARG A 103 -3.61 -16.71 10.89
CA ARG A 103 -3.94 -17.43 9.64
C ARG A 103 -3.44 -18.87 9.66
N LYS A 104 -2.21 -19.10 10.15
CA LYS A 104 -1.65 -20.45 10.29
C LYS A 104 -2.49 -21.31 11.25
N GLN A 105 -2.89 -20.75 12.39
CA GLN A 105 -3.74 -21.46 13.36
C GLN A 105 -5.11 -21.81 12.78
N VAL A 106 -5.77 -20.84 12.14
CA VAL A 106 -7.07 -21.06 11.47
C VAL A 106 -6.95 -22.17 10.43
N LYS A 107 -5.88 -22.18 9.62
CA LYS A 107 -5.64 -23.23 8.63
C LYS A 107 -5.54 -24.61 9.27
N ILE A 108 -4.78 -24.76 10.35
CA ILE A 108 -4.63 -26.03 11.08
C ILE A 108 -5.96 -26.48 11.66
N ASN A 109 -6.70 -25.57 12.31
CA ASN A 109 -7.99 -25.86 12.90
C ASN A 109 -8.99 -26.34 11.84
N THR A 110 -9.07 -25.64 10.70
CA THR A 110 -9.93 -26.03 9.57
C THR A 110 -9.57 -27.41 9.02
N LEU A 111 -8.28 -27.75 8.91
CA LEU A 111 -7.84 -29.08 8.46
C LEU A 111 -8.22 -30.17 9.46
N ASN A 112 -8.04 -29.93 10.76
CA ASN A 112 -8.43 -30.88 11.80
C ASN A 112 -9.94 -31.08 11.82
N GLN A 113 -10.73 -30.02 11.69
CA GLN A 113 -12.19 -30.11 11.61
C GLN A 113 -12.63 -30.96 10.42
N ARG A 114 -12.01 -30.76 9.24
CA ARG A 114 -12.31 -31.57 8.05
C ARG A 114 -11.99 -33.05 8.26
N LYS A 115 -10.87 -33.37 8.92
CA LYS A 115 -10.52 -34.76 9.27
C LYS A 115 -11.54 -35.38 10.21
N LEU A 116 -11.95 -34.65 11.25
CA LEU A 116 -12.97 -35.12 12.19
C LEU A 116 -14.29 -35.38 11.46
N ASN A 117 -14.76 -34.44 10.63
CA ASN A 117 -15.99 -34.61 9.87
C ASN A 117 -15.95 -35.86 8.97
N TYR A 118 -14.81 -36.13 8.33
CA TYR A 118 -14.62 -37.33 7.51
C TYR A 118 -14.61 -38.62 8.35
N CYS A 119 -13.91 -38.64 9.49
CA CYS A 119 -13.88 -39.80 10.38
C CYS A 119 -15.25 -40.11 11.02
N PHE A 120 -16.07 -39.10 11.27
CA PHE A 120 -17.40 -39.24 11.89
C PHE A 120 -18.56 -39.26 10.88
N GLY A 121 -18.28 -39.25 9.57
CA GLY A 121 -19.30 -39.34 8.52
C GLY A 121 -20.31 -38.20 8.50
N LEU A 122 -19.92 -37.00 8.96
CA LEU A 122 -20.79 -35.80 8.98
C LEU A 122 -20.81 -35.04 7.64
N ILE A 123 -20.15 -35.59 6.61
CA ILE A 123 -20.17 -35.24 5.19
C ILE A 123 -19.99 -36.55 4.43
#